data_AF-A0A661NTW9-F1
#
_entry.id   AF-A0A661NTW9-F1
#
_cell.length_a   1.000
_cell.length_b   1.000
_cell.length_c   1.000
_cell.angle_alpha   90.00
_cell.angle_beta   90.00
_cell.angle_gamma   90.00
#
_symmetry.space_group_name_H-M   'P 1'
#
loop_
_entity.id
_entity.type
_entity.pdbx_description
1 polymer ?
#
loop_
_entity_poly.entity_id
_entity_poly.type
_entity_poly.pdbx_seq_one_letter_code
_entity_poly.pdbx_strand_id
1 'polypeptide(L)'
;MSPMIWIAAGCGLLSIFGCCIASGVAFYAYGAQSEEPMPFDMGGGQPDFGGGTPNLGGGIAPGPAPSPLVIPMTPMPSIRTRSIVASVQSVAGTVPVTPGSLCYVIVEVKPEAQVPAGFWCKSTVTCNGTVLFGETETNGFFPCAAYDSPAAVLGEDAETTGSDGDASIQLDTNRRTLILRDDATGLRGAFRIEAQITEVH
;
A
#
# COMPACT_ATOMS: atom_id res chain seq x y z
N MET A 1 11.97 -53.64 -34.90
CA MET A 1 11.24 -52.75 -33.97
C MET A 1 9.83 -52.56 -34.52
N SER A 2 8.81 -53.02 -33.79
CA SER A 2 7.43 -53.01 -34.29
C SER A 2 6.82 -51.59 -34.27
N PRO A 3 6.11 -51.18 -35.34
CA PRO A 3 5.51 -49.84 -35.46
C PRO A 3 4.47 -49.53 -34.37
N MET A 4 3.95 -50.55 -33.70
CA MET A 4 3.04 -50.44 -32.55
C MET A 4 3.62 -49.65 -31.37
N ILE A 5 4.95 -49.67 -31.17
CA ILE A 5 5.59 -49.02 -30.00
C ILE A 5 5.56 -47.49 -30.15
N TRP A 6 5.71 -46.97 -31.36
CA TRP A 6 5.71 -45.53 -31.62
C TRP A 6 4.33 -44.89 -31.46
N ILE A 7 3.27 -45.61 -31.80
CA ILE A 7 1.89 -45.14 -31.65
C ILE A 7 1.49 -45.06 -30.17
N ALA A 8 1.88 -46.05 -29.37
CA ALA A 8 1.63 -46.06 -27.93
C ALA A 8 2.38 -44.92 -27.21
N ALA A 9 3.64 -44.67 -27.59
CA ALA A 9 4.43 -43.57 -27.04
C ALA A 9 3.83 -42.19 -27.40
N GLY A 10 3.37 -42.01 -28.64
CA GLY A 10 2.74 -40.76 -29.08
C GLY A 10 1.42 -40.45 -28.35
N CYS A 11 0.56 -41.45 -28.17
CA CYS A 11 -0.74 -41.26 -27.49
C CYS A 11 -0.60 -40.98 -25.98
N GLY A 12 0.38 -41.60 -25.31
CA GLY A 12 0.65 -41.35 -23.90
C GLY A 12 1.13 -39.92 -23.63
N LEU A 13 2.03 -39.41 -24.49
CA LEU A 13 2.56 -38.05 -24.39
C LEU A 13 1.47 -36.98 -24.61
N LEU A 14 0.57 -37.21 -25.58
CA LEU A 14 -0.53 -36.28 -25.88
C LEU A 14 -1.56 -36.21 -24.75
N SER A 15 -1.78 -37.32 -24.04
CA SER A 15 -2.70 -37.39 -22.89
C SER A 15 -2.17 -36.63 -21.68
N ILE A 16 -0.85 -36.68 -21.43
CA ILE A 16 -0.19 -35.97 -20.34
C ILE A 16 -0.19 -34.45 -20.61
N PHE A 17 0.12 -34.03 -21.84
CA PHE A 17 0.07 -32.60 -22.20
C PHE A 17 -1.36 -32.05 -22.21
N GLY A 18 -2.36 -32.82 -22.64
CA GLY A 18 -3.76 -32.41 -22.63
C GLY A 18 -4.33 -32.14 -21.22
N CYS A 19 -3.97 -32.96 -20.23
CA CYS A 19 -4.42 -32.75 -18.84
C CYS A 19 -3.80 -31.51 -18.17
N CYS A 20 -2.55 -31.18 -18.47
CA CYS A 20 -1.90 -30.00 -17.89
C CYS A 20 -2.49 -28.67 -18.41
N ILE A 21 -2.89 -28.61 -19.68
CA ILE A 21 -3.46 -27.38 -20.27
C ILE A 21 -4.90 -27.17 -19.79
N ALA A 22 -5.71 -28.23 -19.68
CA ALA A 22 -7.08 -28.10 -19.19
C ALA A 22 -7.17 -27.62 -17.72
N SER A 23 -6.17 -27.97 -16.90
CA SER A 23 -6.10 -27.56 -15.49
C SER A 23 -5.80 -26.07 -15.32
N GLY A 24 -4.93 -25.50 -16.15
CA GLY A 24 -4.50 -24.10 -16.04
C GLY A 24 -5.57 -23.09 -16.47
N VAL A 25 -6.37 -23.42 -17.49
CA VAL A 25 -7.41 -22.50 -18.00
C VAL A 25 -8.60 -22.39 -17.04
N ALA A 26 -8.92 -23.45 -16.30
CA ALA A 26 -10.01 -23.43 -15.32
C ALA A 26 -9.73 -22.49 -14.13
N PHE A 27 -8.47 -22.38 -13.70
CA PHE A 27 -8.07 -21.44 -12.64
C PHE A 27 -8.10 -19.97 -13.11
N TYR A 28 -7.74 -19.72 -14.37
CA TYR A 28 -7.76 -18.35 -14.92
C TYR A 28 -9.19 -17.82 -15.12
N ALA A 29 -10.15 -18.69 -15.44
CA ALA A 29 -11.55 -18.29 -15.61
C ALA A 29 -12.28 -18.06 -14.28
N TYR A 30 -11.91 -18.77 -13.20
CA TYR A 30 -12.53 -18.60 -11.88
C TYR A 30 -11.98 -17.40 -11.09
N GLY A 31 -10.77 -16.92 -11.38
CA GLY A 31 -10.19 -15.74 -10.74
C GLY A 31 -10.68 -14.40 -11.31
N ALA A 32 -11.33 -14.40 -12.48
CA ALA A 32 -11.81 -13.19 -13.15
C ALA A 32 -13.26 -12.80 -12.81
N GLN A 33 -13.92 -13.53 -11.91
CA GLN A 33 -15.28 -13.23 -11.45
C GLN A 33 -15.28 -12.89 -9.96
N SER A 34 -15.06 -11.62 -9.60
CA SER A 34 -15.77 -10.96 -8.48
C SER A 34 -15.14 -9.61 -8.10
N GLU A 35 -15.33 -8.60 -8.95
CA GLU A 35 -15.54 -7.25 -8.47
C GLU A 35 -16.73 -6.68 -9.27
N GLU A 36 -17.94 -6.97 -8.81
CA GLU A 36 -19.10 -6.18 -9.23
C GLU A 36 -18.83 -4.74 -8.75
N PRO A 37 -18.80 -3.74 -9.66
CA PRO A 37 -18.73 -2.35 -9.24
C PRO A 37 -20.01 -2.05 -8.46
N MET A 38 -19.88 -1.87 -7.14
CA MET A 38 -20.99 -1.38 -6.34
C MET A 38 -21.42 -0.04 -6.94
N PRO A 39 -22.72 0.16 -7.24
CA PRO A 39 -23.21 1.46 -7.62
C PRO A 39 -23.03 2.39 -6.42
N PHE A 40 -22.03 3.28 -6.49
CA PHE A 40 -21.98 4.44 -5.63
C PHE A 40 -23.23 5.28 -5.94
N ASP A 41 -24.24 5.12 -5.10
CA ASP A 41 -25.36 6.04 -5.00
C ASP A 41 -24.80 7.39 -4.55
N MET A 42 -24.50 8.26 -5.52
CA MET A 42 -24.29 9.69 -5.28
C MET A 42 -25.63 10.38 -5.00
N GLY A 43 -26.35 9.86 -3.99
CA GLY A 43 -27.54 10.46 -3.41
C GLY A 43 -27.18 11.82 -2.83
N GLY A 44 -27.17 12.83 -3.71
CA GLY A 44 -27.07 14.24 -3.39
C GLY A 44 -28.30 14.69 -2.61
N GLY A 45 -28.30 14.43 -1.30
CA GLY A 45 -29.10 15.18 -0.35
C GLY A 45 -28.44 16.54 -0.16
N GLN A 46 -28.74 17.49 -1.04
CA GLN A 46 -28.42 18.89 -0.82
C GLN A 46 -29.16 19.35 0.46
N PRO A 47 -28.46 19.74 1.54
CA PRO A 47 -29.15 20.33 2.68
C PRO A 47 -29.79 21.65 2.23
N ASP A 48 -31.12 21.68 2.30
CA ASP A 48 -31.92 22.90 2.17
C ASP A 48 -31.60 23.82 3.36
N PHE A 49 -30.63 24.70 3.17
CA PHE A 49 -30.40 25.81 4.08
C PHE A 49 -31.47 26.87 3.79
N GLY A 50 -32.60 26.69 4.46
CA GLY A 50 -33.71 27.63 4.47
C GLY A 50 -33.22 29.08 4.61
N GLY A 51 -33.49 29.86 3.58
CA GLY A 51 -33.28 31.31 3.56
C GLY A 51 -34.19 32.00 4.56
N GLY A 52 -33.65 32.29 5.74
CA GLY A 52 -34.17 33.30 6.65
C GLY A 52 -33.14 34.42 6.77
N THR A 53 -33.39 35.57 6.18
CA THR A 53 -32.58 36.78 6.39
C THR A 53 -33.08 37.53 7.64
N PRO A 54 -32.35 37.54 8.77
CA PRO A 54 -32.56 38.55 9.78
C PRO A 54 -31.99 39.88 9.27
N ASN A 55 -32.89 40.78 8.89
CA ASN A 55 -32.61 42.18 8.66
C ASN A 55 -32.17 42.83 9.98
N LEU A 56 -30.86 42.95 10.20
CA LEU A 56 -30.27 43.73 11.29
C LEU A 56 -29.66 44.99 10.68
N GLY A 57 -30.47 46.03 10.60
CA GLY A 57 -30.01 47.40 10.40
C GLY A 57 -29.11 47.84 11.55
N GLY A 58 -27.95 48.40 11.23
CA GLY A 58 -27.01 48.95 12.20
C GLY A 58 -25.64 49.18 11.58
N GLY A 59 -25.49 50.26 10.83
CA GLY A 59 -24.20 50.66 10.25
C GLY A 59 -23.19 51.00 11.33
N ILE A 60 -22.10 50.23 11.40
CA ILE A 60 -20.88 50.57 12.13
C ILE A 60 -19.82 50.86 11.06
N ALA A 61 -19.19 52.03 11.13
CA ALA A 61 -18.17 52.45 10.18
C ALA A 61 -16.99 51.44 10.14
N PRO A 62 -16.35 51.22 8.98
CA PRO A 62 -15.22 50.31 8.87
C PRO A 62 -14.04 50.85 9.70
N GLY A 63 -13.70 50.17 10.78
CA GLY A 63 -12.41 50.38 11.45
C GLY A 63 -11.25 49.94 10.54
N PRO A 64 -10.03 50.45 10.77
CA PRO A 64 -8.85 50.01 10.05
C PRO A 64 -8.70 48.49 10.18
N ALA A 65 -8.56 47.80 9.04
CA ALA A 65 -8.37 46.36 9.01
C ALA A 65 -7.14 45.98 9.85
N PRO A 66 -7.25 45.02 10.79
CA PRO A 66 -6.09 44.54 11.52
C PRO A 66 -5.07 43.99 10.53
N SER A 67 -3.81 44.40 10.67
CA SER A 67 -2.72 43.85 9.88
C SER A 67 -2.72 42.32 10.00
N PRO A 68 -2.55 41.57 8.89
CA PRO A 68 -2.49 40.12 8.96
C PRO A 68 -1.35 39.73 9.90
N LEU A 69 -1.70 38.97 10.94
CA LEU A 69 -0.72 38.36 11.83
C LEU A 69 0.18 37.46 10.98
N VAL A 70 1.40 37.90 10.72
CA VAL A 70 2.45 37.06 10.16
C VAL A 70 2.80 36.05 11.26
N ILE A 71 2.18 34.87 11.20
CA ILE A 71 2.54 33.77 12.07
C ILE A 71 3.96 33.36 11.67
N PRO A 72 4.97 33.46 12.56
CA PRO A 72 6.31 33.00 12.24
C PRO A 72 6.25 31.51 11.90
N MET A 73 6.62 31.15 10.67
CA MET A 73 6.81 29.75 10.28
C MET A 73 7.94 29.19 11.15
N THR A 74 7.58 28.40 12.16
CA THR A 74 8.52 27.60 12.93
C THR A 74 9.30 26.68 11.98
N PRO A 75 10.63 26.50 12.17
CA PRO A 75 11.44 25.67 11.29
C PRO A 75 10.87 24.24 11.19
N MET A 76 10.78 23.71 9.96
CA MET A 76 10.27 22.36 9.68
C MET A 76 11.02 21.31 10.50
N PRO A 77 10.32 20.28 11.01
CA PRO A 77 10.92 19.27 11.87
C PRO A 77 12.02 18.48 11.14
N SER A 78 13.09 18.20 11.88
CA SER A 78 14.21 17.34 11.53
C SER A 78 13.75 15.99 10.95
N ILE A 79 14.39 15.53 9.88
CA ILE A 79 14.29 14.16 9.37
C ILE A 79 14.33 13.19 10.56
N ARG A 80 13.35 12.28 10.65
CA ARG A 80 13.27 11.28 11.71
C ARG A 80 13.33 9.88 11.13
N THR A 81 14.02 8.97 11.82
CA THR A 81 14.03 7.55 11.48
C THR A 81 13.24 6.77 12.53
N ARG A 82 12.40 5.83 12.09
CA ARG A 82 11.68 4.87 12.92
C ARG A 82 12.13 3.46 12.59
N SER A 83 12.23 2.61 13.60
CA SER A 83 12.50 1.19 13.44
C SER A 83 11.30 0.40 13.93
N ILE A 84 10.74 -0.46 13.07
CA ILE A 84 9.54 -1.23 13.37
C ILE A 84 9.88 -2.70 13.17
N VAL A 85 9.44 -3.54 14.11
CA VAL A 85 9.59 -4.99 14.04
C VAL A 85 8.20 -5.60 13.87
N ALA A 86 8.07 -6.52 12.92
CA ALA A 86 6.85 -7.26 12.67
C ALA A 86 7.12 -8.77 12.50
N SER A 87 6.13 -9.59 12.83
CA SER A 87 6.16 -11.04 12.62
C SER A 87 5.12 -11.43 11.58
N VAL A 88 5.58 -12.12 10.53
CA VAL A 88 4.75 -12.56 9.41
C VAL A 88 3.67 -13.53 9.90
N GLN A 89 2.41 -13.23 9.57
CA GLN A 89 1.25 -14.05 9.90
C GLN A 89 0.84 -14.94 8.72
N SER A 90 0.78 -14.35 7.52
CA SER A 90 0.34 -15.04 6.32
C SER A 90 1.23 -14.68 5.13
N VAL A 91 1.42 -15.64 4.23
CA VAL A 91 2.16 -15.48 2.98
C VAL A 91 1.40 -16.17 1.86
N ALA A 92 1.25 -15.49 0.74
CA ALA A 92 0.78 -16.04 -0.52
C ALA A 92 1.75 -15.65 -1.65
N GLY A 93 1.90 -16.51 -2.66
CA GLY A 93 2.79 -16.27 -3.81
C GLY A 93 4.20 -16.84 -3.65
N THR A 94 5.11 -16.44 -4.55
CA THR A 94 6.48 -16.98 -4.67
C THR A 94 7.52 -16.08 -4.00
N VAL A 95 7.48 -15.97 -2.67
CA VAL A 95 8.44 -15.15 -1.90
C VAL A 95 9.18 -16.01 -0.86
N PRO A 96 10.50 -15.83 -0.62
CA PRO A 96 11.29 -16.67 0.30
C PRO A 96 11.05 -16.32 1.79
N VAL A 97 9.79 -16.15 2.17
CA VAL A 97 9.36 -15.76 3.51
C VAL A 97 8.27 -16.74 3.95
N THR A 98 8.27 -17.11 5.23
CA THR A 98 7.29 -18.02 5.81
C THR A 98 6.61 -17.39 7.02
N PRO A 99 5.39 -17.82 7.40
CA PRO A 99 4.77 -17.43 8.66
C PRO A 99 5.72 -17.62 9.86
N GLY A 100 5.76 -16.65 10.76
CA GLY A 100 6.70 -16.58 11.88
C GLY A 100 8.02 -15.87 11.57
N SER A 101 8.33 -15.61 10.29
CA SER A 101 9.52 -14.82 9.92
C SER A 101 9.44 -13.41 10.50
N LEU A 102 10.59 -12.85 10.87
CA LEU A 102 10.69 -11.46 11.30
C LEU A 102 10.90 -10.54 10.10
N CYS A 103 10.20 -9.41 10.14
CA CYS A 103 10.35 -8.28 9.23
C CYS A 103 10.85 -7.07 10.02
N TYR A 104 11.89 -6.43 9.49
CA TYR A 104 12.42 -5.16 9.98
C TYR A 104 12.07 -4.07 8.98
N VAL A 105 11.45 -3.00 9.47
CA VAL A 105 11.07 -1.84 8.66
C VAL A 105 11.80 -0.63 9.19
N ILE A 106 12.58 0.02 8.34
CA ILE A 106 13.21 1.30 8.62
C ILE A 106 12.47 2.36 7.85
N VAL A 107 11.90 3.34 8.56
CA VAL A 107 11.14 4.45 7.94
C VAL A 107 11.85 5.77 8.19
N GLU A 108 12.27 6.43 7.13
CA GLU A 108 12.75 7.81 7.16
C GLU A 108 11.60 8.76 6.82
N VAL A 109 11.19 9.55 7.79
CA VAL A 109 10.14 10.57 7.66
C VAL A 109 10.76 11.87 7.21
N LYS A 110 10.31 12.39 6.06
CA LYS A 110 10.73 13.67 5.48
C LYS A 110 9.52 14.59 5.35
N PRO A 111 9.64 15.88 5.72
CA PRO A 111 8.56 16.83 5.52
C PRO A 111 8.32 17.04 4.01
N GLU A 112 7.06 17.06 3.58
CA GLU A 112 6.70 17.43 2.21
C GLU A 112 6.57 18.95 2.10
N ALA A 113 7.39 19.58 1.27
CA ALA A 113 7.40 21.03 1.13
C ALA A 113 6.09 21.59 0.57
N GLN A 114 5.37 20.79 -0.23
CA GLN A 114 4.14 21.18 -0.91
C GLN A 114 2.86 20.89 -0.11
N VAL A 115 2.94 20.10 0.96
CA VAL A 115 1.79 19.72 1.79
C VAL A 115 2.04 20.19 3.23
N PRO A 116 1.38 21.26 3.72
CA PRO A 116 1.69 21.91 5.01
C PRO A 116 1.66 21.01 6.26
N ALA A 117 1.13 19.80 6.15
CA ALA A 117 1.12 18.78 7.21
C ALA A 117 1.41 17.35 6.68
N GLY A 118 1.87 17.24 5.43
CA GLY A 118 2.16 15.95 4.80
C GLY A 118 3.62 15.55 5.01
N PHE A 119 3.86 14.27 5.21
CA PHE A 119 5.20 13.70 5.19
C PHE A 119 5.31 12.71 4.05
N TRP A 120 6.51 12.58 3.49
CA TRP A 120 6.90 11.42 2.72
C TRP A 120 7.75 10.51 3.58
N CYS A 121 7.42 9.23 3.54
CA CYS A 121 8.19 8.19 4.19
C CYS A 121 9.00 7.47 3.12
N LYS A 122 10.31 7.40 3.30
CA LYS A 122 11.12 6.39 2.63
C LYS A 122 11.20 5.17 3.53
N SER A 123 10.79 4.01 3.07
CA SER A 123 10.85 2.78 3.85
C SER A 123 11.66 1.71 3.14
N THR A 124 12.43 0.96 3.93
CA THR A 124 13.03 -0.30 3.49
C THR A 124 12.49 -1.42 4.38
N VAL A 125 11.89 -2.43 3.76
CA VAL A 125 11.34 -3.60 4.47
C VAL A 125 12.16 -4.83 4.16
N THR A 126 12.72 -5.44 5.20
CA THR A 126 13.52 -6.67 5.10
C THR A 126 12.88 -7.78 5.92
N CYS A 127 12.43 -8.84 5.26
CA CYS A 127 11.86 -10.02 5.92
C CYS A 127 12.77 -11.23 5.71
N ASN A 128 13.15 -11.92 6.78
CA ASN A 128 14.06 -13.08 6.72
C ASN A 128 15.36 -12.80 5.91
N GLY A 129 15.94 -11.60 6.09
CA GLY A 129 17.15 -11.17 5.37
C GLY A 129 16.94 -10.77 3.90
N THR A 130 15.70 -10.81 3.41
CA THR A 130 15.36 -10.46 2.03
C THR A 130 14.67 -9.10 1.99
N VAL A 131 15.19 -8.15 1.20
CA VAL A 131 14.54 -6.85 0.97
C VAL A 131 13.32 -7.03 0.06
N LEU A 132 12.15 -6.64 0.55
CA LEU A 132 10.87 -6.80 -0.15
C LEU A 132 10.25 -5.47 -0.61
N PHE A 133 10.71 -4.35 -0.05
CA PHE A 133 10.24 -3.01 -0.39
C PHE A 133 11.37 -2.00 -0.17
N GLY A 134 11.48 -1.00 -1.06
CA GLY A 134 12.50 0.04 -0.99
C GLY A 134 13.94 -0.47 -1.15
N GLU A 135 14.18 -1.36 -2.13
CA GLU A 135 15.50 -1.92 -2.43
C GLU A 135 16.48 -0.87 -3.00
N THR A 136 15.98 0.06 -3.80
CA THR A 136 16.78 1.11 -4.43
C THR A 136 16.54 2.47 -3.78
N GLU A 137 17.42 3.42 -4.06
CA GLU A 137 17.28 4.77 -3.53
C GLU A 137 16.13 5.59 -4.13
N THR A 138 15.61 5.16 -5.28
CA THR A 138 14.53 5.81 -6.04
C THR A 138 13.15 5.26 -5.69
N ASN A 139 13.08 4.18 -4.93
CA ASN A 139 11.85 3.46 -4.63
C ASN A 139 11.60 3.49 -3.12
N GLY A 140 10.44 2.99 -2.70
CA GLY A 140 10.07 2.87 -1.31
C GLY A 140 9.52 4.16 -0.69
N PHE A 141 9.07 5.10 -1.52
CA PHE A 141 8.55 6.39 -1.08
C PHE A 141 7.03 6.41 -1.12
N PHE A 142 6.40 6.73 -0.01
CA PHE A 142 4.95 6.85 0.06
C PHE A 142 4.49 7.99 0.96
N PRO A 143 3.30 8.56 0.70
CA PRO A 143 2.71 9.55 1.58
C PRO A 143 2.40 8.92 2.95
N CYS A 144 2.77 9.62 4.02
CA CYS A 144 2.58 9.10 5.37
C CYS A 144 2.26 10.19 6.40
N ALA A 145 1.69 9.74 7.52
CA ALA A 145 1.60 10.47 8.76
C ALA A 145 2.53 9.83 9.81
N ALA A 146 3.24 10.65 10.56
CA ALA A 146 4.11 10.21 11.64
C ALA A 146 3.81 10.98 12.93
N TYR A 147 3.87 10.28 14.06
CA TYR A 147 3.57 10.81 15.39
C TYR A 147 4.73 10.49 16.34
N ASP A 148 4.98 11.40 17.29
CA ASP A 148 6.04 11.25 18.31
C ASP A 148 5.51 10.71 19.64
N SER A 149 4.21 10.86 19.92
CA SER A 149 3.62 10.45 21.20
C SER A 149 2.14 10.03 21.04
N PRO A 150 1.84 8.72 21.01
CA PRO A 150 2.79 7.62 20.91
C PRO A 150 3.55 7.63 19.58
N ALA A 151 4.74 7.00 19.55
CA ALA A 151 5.49 6.82 18.31
C ALA A 151 4.66 5.96 17.34
N ALA A 152 4.28 6.54 16.20
CA ALA A 152 3.46 5.86 15.21
C ALA A 152 3.78 6.36 13.79
N VAL A 153 3.63 5.47 12.82
CA VAL A 153 3.63 5.72 11.38
C VAL A 153 2.38 5.09 10.77
N LEU A 154 1.74 5.84 9.88
CA LEU A 154 0.63 5.40 9.04
C LEU A 154 0.92 5.84 7.61
N GLY A 155 0.88 4.93 6.64
CA GLY A 155 1.02 5.28 5.23
C GLY A 155 0.76 4.09 4.34
N GLU A 156 0.54 4.37 3.06
CA GLU A 156 0.25 3.37 2.05
C GLU A 156 0.84 3.80 0.71
N ASP A 157 1.45 2.82 0.06
CA ASP A 157 1.68 2.78 -1.37
C ASP A 157 0.84 1.64 -1.94
N ALA A 158 -0.11 1.95 -2.79
CA ALA A 158 -1.06 0.96 -3.32
C ALA A 158 -0.58 0.33 -4.62
N GLU A 159 0.32 1.01 -5.33
CA GLU A 159 0.82 0.59 -6.62
C GLU A 159 1.84 -0.55 -6.47
N THR A 160 1.99 -1.35 -7.52
CA THR A 160 2.89 -2.50 -7.57
C THR A 160 3.95 -2.31 -8.65
N THR A 161 4.92 -3.23 -8.74
CA THR A 161 6.10 -3.03 -9.59
C THR A 161 5.74 -2.75 -11.06
N GLY A 162 4.62 -3.29 -11.55
CA GLY A 162 4.15 -3.07 -12.91
C GLY A 162 3.64 -1.64 -13.18
N SER A 163 3.26 -0.91 -12.13
CA SER A 163 2.72 0.45 -12.21
C SER A 163 3.82 1.51 -12.06
N ASP A 164 4.64 1.43 -11.01
CA ASP A 164 5.61 2.49 -10.64
C ASP A 164 7.02 1.99 -10.31
N GLY A 165 7.22 0.67 -10.25
CA GLY A 165 8.53 0.04 -10.16
C GLY A 165 8.89 -0.51 -8.79
N ASP A 166 7.99 -0.48 -7.81
CA ASP A 166 8.14 -1.13 -6.51
C ASP A 166 6.89 -1.86 -6.02
N ALA A 167 7.08 -2.78 -5.08
CA ALA A 167 5.97 -3.50 -4.46
C ALA A 167 5.06 -2.54 -3.67
N SER A 168 3.77 -2.82 -3.53
CA SER A 168 2.89 -2.05 -2.65
C SER A 168 3.24 -2.27 -1.16
N ILE A 169 3.01 -1.24 -0.34
CA ILE A 169 3.12 -1.30 1.12
C ILE A 169 1.89 -0.69 1.79
N GLN A 170 1.38 -1.32 2.84
CA GLN A 170 0.45 -0.70 3.77
C GLN A 170 1.01 -0.82 5.18
N LEU A 171 1.29 0.31 5.82
CA LEU A 171 1.87 0.37 7.15
C LEU A 171 0.95 1.12 8.09
N ASP A 172 0.44 0.44 9.12
CA ASP A 172 -0.36 1.04 10.19
C ASP A 172 0.13 0.53 11.54
N THR A 173 0.98 1.31 12.19
CA THR A 173 1.50 1.00 13.54
C THR A 173 0.44 1.05 14.64
N ASN A 174 -0.65 1.80 14.46
CA ASN A 174 -1.74 1.88 15.44
C ASN A 174 -2.57 0.60 15.43
N ARG A 175 -2.88 0.08 14.23
CA ARG A 175 -3.52 -1.23 14.04
C ARG A 175 -2.54 -2.40 14.14
N ARG A 176 -1.25 -2.08 14.25
CA ARG A 176 -0.12 -3.02 14.26
C ARG A 176 -0.11 -3.93 13.03
N THR A 177 -0.35 -3.37 11.86
CA THR A 177 -0.45 -4.09 10.59
C THR A 177 0.62 -3.62 9.62
N LEU A 178 1.29 -4.58 9.00
CA LEU A 178 2.15 -4.38 7.84
C LEU A 178 1.68 -5.33 6.74
N ILE A 179 1.35 -4.79 5.56
CA ILE A 179 0.98 -5.58 4.38
C ILE A 179 1.94 -5.21 3.26
N LEU A 180 2.49 -6.22 2.59
CA LEU A 180 3.26 -6.07 1.37
C LEU A 180 2.59 -6.86 0.27
N ARG A 181 2.49 -6.30 -0.92
CA ARG A 181 2.02 -7.03 -2.11
C ARG A 181 2.82 -6.62 -3.31
N ASP A 182 3.02 -7.54 -4.22
CA ASP A 182 3.62 -7.24 -5.52
C ASP A 182 2.92 -8.05 -6.61
N ASP A 183 3.09 -7.63 -7.85
CA ASP A 183 2.53 -8.31 -9.01
C ASP A 183 3.56 -9.23 -9.69
N ALA A 184 3.14 -9.88 -10.77
CA ALA A 184 3.98 -10.84 -11.49
C ALA A 184 5.19 -10.21 -12.22
N THR A 185 5.22 -8.89 -12.37
CA THR A 185 6.33 -8.16 -13.01
C THR A 185 7.45 -7.83 -12.03
N GLY A 186 7.17 -7.90 -10.72
CA GLY A 186 8.15 -7.75 -9.66
C GLY A 186 9.26 -8.80 -9.71
N LEU A 187 10.45 -8.46 -9.17
CA LEU A 187 11.61 -9.35 -9.13
C LEU A 187 11.31 -10.70 -8.45
N ARG A 188 10.32 -10.71 -7.55
CA ARG A 188 9.91 -11.88 -6.75
C ARG A 188 8.60 -12.50 -7.26
N GLY A 189 8.08 -12.01 -8.37
CA GLY A 189 6.76 -12.35 -8.87
C GLY A 189 5.65 -11.93 -7.91
N ALA A 190 4.43 -12.36 -8.21
CA ALA A 190 3.27 -11.95 -7.42
C ALA A 190 3.33 -12.54 -6.01
N PHE A 191 3.17 -11.68 -5.00
CA PHE A 191 3.10 -12.11 -3.61
C PHE A 191 2.20 -11.22 -2.77
N ARG A 192 1.80 -11.75 -1.62
CA ARG A 192 1.16 -11.00 -0.55
C ARG A 192 1.62 -11.50 0.81
N ILE A 193 2.08 -10.58 1.65
CA ILE A 193 2.51 -10.86 3.02
C ILE A 193 1.71 -9.99 3.95
N GLU A 194 1.14 -10.59 5.00
CA GLU A 194 0.62 -9.86 6.15
C GLU A 194 1.50 -10.15 7.35
N ALA A 195 1.93 -9.10 8.03
CA ALA A 195 2.71 -9.18 9.25
C ALA A 195 2.07 -8.35 10.36
N GLN A 196 2.19 -8.88 11.58
CA GLN A 196 1.75 -8.26 12.81
C GLN A 196 2.91 -7.48 13.40
N ILE A 197 2.76 -6.17 13.56
CA ILE A 197 3.77 -5.32 14.20
C ILE A 197 3.82 -5.65 15.69
N THR A 198 5.03 -5.90 16.19
CA THR A 198 5.31 -6.24 17.59
C THR A 198 5.97 -5.08 18.33
N GLU A 199 6.78 -4.27 17.64
CA GLU A 199 7.55 -3.18 18.25
C GLU A 199 7.66 -1.96 17.32
N VAL A 200 7.72 -0.76 17.91
CA VAL A 200 7.94 0.53 17.24
C VAL A 200 8.90 1.35 18.09
N HIS A 201 10.03 1.75 17.51
CA HIS A 201 11.12 2.51 18.15
C HIS A 201 11.39 3.81 17.37
#